data_AF-A0A1Q4XQU0-F1
#
_entry.id   AF-A0A1Q4XQU0-F1
#
_cell.length_a   1.000
_cell.length_b   1.000
_cell.length_c   1.000
_cell.angle_alpha   90.00
_cell.angle_beta   90.00
_cell.angle_gamma   90.00
#
_symmetry.space_group_name_H-M   'P 1'
#
loop_
_entity.id
_entity.type
_entity.pdbx_description
1 polymer ?
#
loop_
_entity_poly.entity_id
_entity_poly.type
_entity_poly.pdbx_seq_one_letter_code
_entity_poly.pdbx_strand_id
1 'polypeptide(L)'
;MLPASLLLAKAFCRAAQSLRTNNQLRLAAIHGMRELAIHRRRDDDPDATAAALHDLAETYRAQGVLHKVVGCADEMLETYLLAHHEAGIASTLTHLGALMIEAHRPGAAVKYLNRADQAYGQLHDTGAHAECPTLLGRALWLSGDRAIAHRRFNRALALLIGTDDVAAQRVRDLVAQLESAQPEPEAVPEQPDQDGDDSDLHVWLVGRRHHLRPPDIQPDQRHRPEERP
;
A
#
# COMPACT_ATOMS: atom_id res chain seq x y z
N MET A 1 -12.69 -35.90 -8.25
CA MET A 1 -13.71 -34.86 -8.00
C MET A 1 -13.80 -34.68 -6.50
N LEU A 2 -13.44 -33.51 -5.96
CA LEU A 2 -13.69 -33.21 -4.54
C LEU A 2 -15.20 -32.95 -4.36
N PRO A 3 -15.87 -33.54 -3.36
CA PRO A 3 -17.29 -33.30 -3.12
C PRO A 3 -17.50 -31.85 -2.67
N ALA A 4 -18.57 -31.20 -3.15
CA ALA A 4 -18.97 -29.83 -2.78
C ALA A 4 -19.61 -29.74 -1.38
N SER A 5 -19.11 -30.57 -0.45
CA SER A 5 -19.64 -30.69 0.91
C SER A 5 -19.06 -29.61 1.81
N LEU A 6 -19.92 -28.73 2.33
CA LEU A 6 -19.53 -27.71 3.31
C LEU A 6 -19.00 -28.32 4.62
N LEU A 7 -19.45 -29.54 4.98
CA LEU A 7 -18.89 -30.26 6.13
C LEU A 7 -17.42 -30.62 5.89
N LEU A 8 -17.08 -30.99 4.65
CA LEU A 8 -15.69 -31.29 4.29
C LEU A 8 -14.84 -30.02 4.26
N ALA A 9 -15.37 -28.89 3.76
CA ALA A 9 -14.70 -27.59 3.84
C ALA A 9 -14.36 -27.22 5.29
N LYS A 10 -15.33 -27.30 6.20
CA LYS A 10 -15.13 -27.08 7.64
C LYS A 10 -14.11 -28.04 8.26
N ALA A 11 -14.08 -29.30 7.82
CA ALA A 11 -13.07 -30.26 8.27
C ALA A 11 -11.66 -29.87 7.80
N PHE A 12 -11.52 -29.42 6.56
CA PHE A 12 -10.25 -28.91 6.03
C PHE A 12 -9.79 -27.63 6.75
N CYS A 13 -10.70 -26.68 7.02
CA CYS A 13 -10.44 -25.48 7.82
C CYS A 13 -9.81 -25.83 9.18
N ARG A 14 -10.49 -26.68 9.95
CA ARG A 14 -10.02 -27.11 11.28
C ARG A 14 -8.70 -27.85 11.21
N ALA A 15 -8.52 -28.71 10.20
CA ALA A 15 -7.25 -29.40 9.98
C ALA A 15 -6.14 -28.38 9.70
N ALA A 16 -6.36 -27.41 8.82
CA ALA A 16 -5.39 -26.37 8.49
C ALA A 16 -4.99 -25.56 9.73
N GLN A 17 -5.97 -25.15 10.55
CA GLN A 17 -5.73 -24.43 11.80
C GLN A 17 -4.89 -25.24 12.79
N SER A 18 -5.25 -26.50 13.04
CA SER A 18 -4.48 -27.40 13.92
C SER A 18 -3.07 -27.68 13.42
N LEU A 19 -2.90 -27.88 12.10
CA LEU A 19 -1.60 -28.08 11.49
C LEU A 19 -0.73 -26.81 11.60
N ARG A 20 -1.33 -25.63 11.46
CA ARG A 20 -0.65 -24.34 11.62
C ARG A 20 -0.15 -24.15 13.06
N THR A 21 -0.98 -24.44 14.06
CA THR A 21 -0.55 -24.37 15.48
C THR A 21 0.57 -25.36 15.81
N ASN A 22 0.62 -26.49 15.11
CA ASN A 22 1.69 -27.50 15.22
C ASN A 22 2.90 -27.20 14.33
N ASN A 23 2.97 -26.00 13.72
CA ASN A 23 4.02 -25.57 12.79
C ASN A 23 4.18 -26.47 11.54
N GLN A 24 3.16 -27.28 11.20
CA GLN A 24 3.12 -28.11 9.99
C GLN A 24 2.59 -27.30 8.80
N LEU A 25 3.22 -26.16 8.53
CA LEU A 25 2.68 -25.11 7.67
C LEU A 25 2.41 -25.57 6.22
N ARG A 26 3.23 -26.49 5.69
CA ARG A 26 3.03 -27.03 4.34
C ARG A 26 1.74 -27.84 4.24
N LEU A 27 1.45 -28.67 5.24
CA LEU A 27 0.20 -29.44 5.29
C LEU A 27 -0.98 -28.50 5.53
N ALA A 28 -0.83 -27.52 6.42
CA ALA A 28 -1.85 -26.51 6.66
C ALA A 28 -2.29 -25.82 5.36
N ALA A 29 -1.34 -25.40 4.52
CA ALA A 29 -1.64 -24.78 3.22
C ALA A 29 -2.37 -25.74 2.27
N ILE A 30 -2.00 -27.02 2.25
CA ILE A 30 -2.71 -28.04 1.43
C ILE A 30 -4.17 -28.16 1.87
N HIS A 31 -4.43 -28.17 3.18
CA HIS A 31 -5.79 -28.24 3.71
C HIS A 31 -6.58 -26.95 3.43
N GLY A 32 -5.99 -25.77 3.64
CA GLY A 32 -6.63 -24.50 3.27
C GLY A 32 -6.95 -24.38 1.77
N MET A 33 -6.06 -24.83 0.89
CA MET A 33 -6.34 -24.88 -0.56
C MET A 33 -7.51 -25.83 -0.91
N ARG A 34 -7.66 -26.93 -0.17
CA ARG A 34 -8.78 -27.87 -0.38
C ARG A 34 -10.11 -27.30 0.10
N GLU A 35 -10.11 -26.59 1.22
CA GLU A 35 -11.26 -25.82 1.69
C GLU A 35 -11.68 -24.77 0.65
N LEU A 36 -10.73 -23.92 0.24
CA LEU A 36 -10.97 -22.86 -0.73
C LEU A 36 -11.52 -23.40 -2.06
N ALA A 37 -11.01 -24.54 -2.52
CA ALA A 37 -11.52 -25.21 -3.72
C ALA A 37 -12.99 -25.66 -3.61
N ILE A 38 -13.51 -25.89 -2.40
CA ILE A 38 -14.93 -26.21 -2.19
C ILE A 38 -15.77 -24.92 -2.26
N HIS A 39 -15.32 -23.84 -1.61
CA HIS A 39 -16.02 -22.55 -1.64
C HIS A 39 -16.11 -21.99 -3.07
N ARG A 40 -15.01 -21.98 -3.81
CA ARG A 40 -14.98 -21.59 -5.24
C ARG A 40 -15.92 -22.40 -6.13
N ARG A 41 -16.21 -23.66 -5.78
CA ARG A 41 -17.11 -24.51 -6.57
C ARG A 41 -18.58 -24.25 -6.30
N ARG A 42 -18.93 -23.73 -5.12
CA ARG A 42 -20.32 -23.44 -4.77
C ARG A 42 -20.74 -22.05 -5.22
N ASP A 43 -19.82 -21.09 -5.21
CA ASP A 43 -20.00 -19.73 -5.74
C ASP A 43 -21.23 -18.99 -5.17
N ASP A 44 -21.71 -19.41 -3.98
CA ASP A 44 -22.94 -18.94 -3.34
C ASP A 44 -22.68 -17.96 -2.19
N ASP A 45 -21.46 -17.92 -1.68
CA ASP A 45 -21.09 -17.13 -0.51
C ASP A 45 -19.68 -16.50 -0.69
N PRO A 46 -19.62 -15.20 -1.08
CA PRO A 46 -18.35 -14.50 -1.25
C PRO A 46 -17.61 -14.32 0.08
N ASP A 47 -18.32 -14.19 1.21
CA ASP A 47 -17.71 -14.06 2.53
C ASP A 47 -17.05 -15.36 2.98
N ALA A 48 -17.67 -16.51 2.70
CA ALA A 48 -17.05 -17.80 2.98
C ALA A 48 -15.78 -18.03 2.14
N THR A 49 -15.79 -17.61 0.87
CA THR A 49 -14.59 -17.66 0.01
C THR A 49 -13.49 -16.73 0.52
N ALA A 50 -13.86 -15.50 0.89
CA ALA A 50 -12.94 -14.53 1.46
C ALA A 50 -12.34 -14.97 2.80
N ALA A 51 -13.13 -15.60 3.67
CA ALA A 51 -12.67 -16.18 4.93
C ALA A 51 -11.66 -17.31 4.70
N ALA A 52 -11.93 -18.22 3.75
CA ALA A 52 -10.99 -19.28 3.40
C ALA A 52 -9.67 -18.74 2.81
N LEU A 53 -9.76 -17.67 2.00
CA LEU A 53 -8.58 -16.95 1.48
C LEU A 53 -7.78 -16.29 2.60
N HIS A 54 -8.45 -15.66 3.57
CA HIS A 54 -7.80 -15.06 4.74
C HIS A 54 -7.06 -16.10 5.59
N ASP A 55 -7.70 -17.23 5.92
CA ASP A 55 -7.08 -18.32 6.68
C ASP A 55 -5.87 -18.94 5.94
N LEU A 56 -5.96 -19.04 4.61
CA LEU A 56 -4.86 -19.48 3.77
C LEU A 56 -3.72 -18.45 3.73
N ALA A 57 -4.05 -17.15 3.68
CA ALA A 57 -3.09 -16.06 3.75
C ALA A 57 -2.33 -16.05 5.08
N GLU A 58 -3.01 -16.26 6.21
CA GLU A 58 -2.39 -16.43 7.53
C GLU A 58 -1.39 -17.59 7.56
N THR A 59 -1.72 -18.69 6.87
CA THR A 59 -0.80 -19.82 6.71
C THR A 59 0.42 -19.45 5.88
N TYR A 60 0.25 -18.70 4.78
CA TYR A 60 1.39 -18.22 3.98
C TYR A 60 2.24 -17.17 4.69
N ARG A 61 1.62 -16.32 5.51
CA ARG A 61 2.32 -15.36 6.37
C ARG A 61 3.19 -16.09 7.39
N ALA A 62 2.68 -17.15 8.04
CA ALA A 62 3.47 -17.99 8.92
C ALA A 62 4.64 -18.69 8.20
N GLN A 63 4.51 -18.98 6.90
CA GLN A 63 5.61 -19.51 6.07
C GLN A 63 6.63 -18.44 5.64
N GLY A 64 6.37 -17.15 5.88
CA GLY A 64 7.19 -16.05 5.40
C GLY A 64 7.05 -15.76 3.91
N VAL A 65 5.96 -16.19 3.26
CA VAL A 65 5.78 -16.10 1.81
C VAL A 65 4.81 -14.96 1.44
N LEU A 66 5.29 -13.72 1.56
CA LEU A 66 4.47 -12.50 1.39
C LEU A 66 3.75 -12.42 0.03
N HIS A 67 4.38 -12.84 -1.08
CA HIS A 67 3.75 -12.78 -2.41
C HIS A 67 2.48 -13.65 -2.50
N LYS A 68 2.38 -14.74 -1.72
CA LYS A 68 1.16 -15.56 -1.67
C LYS A 68 0.09 -14.95 -0.78
N VAL A 69 0.47 -14.20 0.26
CA VAL A 69 -0.45 -13.40 1.07
C VAL A 69 -1.13 -12.35 0.18
N VAL A 70 -0.33 -11.63 -0.62
CA VAL A 70 -0.84 -10.67 -1.62
C VAL A 70 -1.76 -11.37 -2.62
N GLY A 71 -1.37 -12.53 -3.15
CA GLY A 71 -2.22 -13.29 -4.08
C GLY A 71 -3.57 -13.69 -3.48
N CYS A 72 -3.62 -14.04 -2.20
CA CYS A 72 -4.90 -14.33 -1.52
C CYS A 72 -5.75 -13.06 -1.41
N ALA A 73 -5.15 -11.92 -1.06
CA ALA A 73 -5.85 -10.64 -0.95
C ALA A 73 -6.35 -10.10 -2.31
N ASP A 74 -5.59 -10.27 -3.39
CA ASP A 74 -6.04 -9.93 -4.75
C ASP A 74 -7.25 -10.79 -5.16
N GLU A 75 -7.24 -12.09 -4.84
CA GLU A 75 -8.38 -12.97 -5.12
C GLU A 75 -9.62 -12.65 -4.26
N MET A 76 -9.42 -12.23 -3.00
CA MET A 76 -10.51 -11.72 -2.16
C MET A 76 -11.16 -10.49 -2.80
N LEU A 77 -10.34 -9.59 -3.36
CA LEU A 77 -10.83 -8.40 -4.04
C LEU A 77 -11.64 -8.76 -5.28
N GLU A 78 -11.16 -9.71 -6.09
CA GLU A 78 -11.90 -10.22 -7.25
C GLU A 78 -13.24 -10.85 -6.84
N THR A 79 -13.24 -11.65 -5.78
CA THR A 79 -14.45 -12.26 -5.21
C THR A 79 -15.49 -11.21 -4.85
N TYR A 80 -15.09 -10.16 -4.12
CA TYR A 80 -16.00 -9.10 -3.71
C TYR A 80 -16.42 -8.16 -4.85
N LEU A 81 -15.56 -7.96 -5.86
CA LEU A 81 -15.91 -7.22 -7.07
C LEU A 81 -17.01 -7.93 -7.86
N LEU A 82 -16.90 -9.26 -8.02
CA LEU A 82 -17.92 -10.07 -8.70
C LEU A 82 -19.25 -10.09 -7.94
N ALA A 83 -19.20 -10.08 -6.61
CA ALA A 83 -20.38 -10.05 -5.75
C ALA A 83 -20.94 -8.64 -5.50
N HIS A 84 -20.34 -7.58 -6.06
CA HIS A 84 -20.71 -6.18 -5.81
C HIS A 84 -20.77 -5.82 -4.31
N HIS A 85 -19.85 -6.37 -3.51
CA HIS A 85 -19.83 -6.22 -2.06
C HIS A 85 -18.92 -5.06 -1.63
N GLU A 86 -19.45 -3.83 -1.64
CA GLU A 86 -18.68 -2.58 -1.45
C GLU A 86 -17.84 -2.54 -0.16
N ALA A 87 -18.39 -2.98 0.97
CA ALA A 87 -17.63 -3.02 2.24
C ALA A 87 -16.45 -4.00 2.18
N GLY A 88 -16.62 -5.11 1.46
CA GLY A 88 -15.59 -6.14 1.26
C GLY A 88 -14.50 -5.65 0.33
N ILE A 89 -14.88 -4.95 -0.75
CA ILE A 89 -13.96 -4.26 -1.67
C ILE A 89 -13.10 -3.26 -0.89
N ALA A 90 -13.71 -2.37 -0.12
CA ALA A 90 -13.00 -1.32 0.61
C ALA A 90 -12.02 -1.89 1.67
N SER A 91 -12.46 -2.89 2.44
CA SER A 91 -11.62 -3.57 3.43
C SER A 91 -10.43 -4.29 2.76
N THR A 92 -10.69 -5.02 1.67
CA THR A 92 -9.64 -5.78 0.97
C THR A 92 -8.61 -4.85 0.30
N LEU A 93 -9.06 -3.73 -0.29
CA LEU A 93 -8.16 -2.70 -0.82
C LEU A 93 -7.30 -2.08 0.28
N THR A 94 -7.86 -1.87 1.48
CA THR A 94 -7.10 -1.38 2.64
C THR A 94 -6.02 -2.38 3.05
N HIS A 95 -6.37 -3.67 3.10
CA HIS A 95 -5.44 -4.75 3.39
C HIS A 95 -4.31 -4.86 2.35
N LEU A 96 -4.63 -4.81 1.05
CA LEU A 96 -3.63 -4.75 -0.03
C LEU A 96 -2.71 -3.53 0.12
N GLY A 97 -3.25 -2.38 0.50
CA GLY A 97 -2.49 -1.18 0.84
C GLY A 97 -1.46 -1.43 1.95
N ALA A 98 -1.87 -2.07 3.05
CA ALA A 98 -0.99 -2.45 4.15
C ALA A 98 0.11 -3.42 3.70
N LEU A 99 -0.23 -4.45 2.91
CA LEU A 99 0.74 -5.41 2.36
C LEU A 99 1.77 -4.73 1.46
N MET A 100 1.37 -3.72 0.67
CA MET A 100 2.31 -2.97 -0.16
C MET A 100 3.26 -2.09 0.67
N ILE A 101 2.82 -1.56 1.83
CA ILE A 101 3.72 -0.87 2.76
C ILE A 101 4.74 -1.85 3.36
N GLU A 102 4.28 -3.03 3.81
CA GLU A 102 5.15 -4.11 4.32
C GLU A 102 6.16 -4.58 3.27
N ALA A 103 5.75 -4.64 2.00
CA ALA A 103 6.63 -4.98 0.88
C ALA A 103 7.57 -3.83 0.46
N HIS A 104 7.63 -2.72 1.20
CA HIS A 104 8.40 -1.51 0.86
C HIS A 104 8.04 -0.91 -0.52
N ARG A 105 6.76 -0.98 -0.91
CA ARG A 105 6.22 -0.43 -2.16
C ARG A 105 5.17 0.66 -1.88
N PRO A 106 5.54 1.78 -1.26
CA PRO A 106 4.58 2.79 -0.80
C PRO A 106 3.78 3.43 -1.95
N GLY A 107 4.37 3.60 -3.14
CA GLY A 107 3.63 4.11 -4.31
C GLY A 107 2.51 3.17 -4.80
N ALA A 108 2.68 1.84 -4.65
CA ALA A 108 1.61 0.89 -4.92
C ALA A 108 0.54 0.92 -3.82
N ALA A 109 0.96 1.07 -2.55
CA ALA A 109 0.05 1.22 -1.42
C ALA A 109 -0.90 2.42 -1.60
N VAL A 110 -0.37 3.59 -2.01
CA VAL A 110 -1.17 4.79 -2.28
C VAL A 110 -2.28 4.51 -3.31
N LYS A 111 -1.99 3.73 -4.36
CA LYS A 111 -3.01 3.39 -5.38
C LYS A 111 -4.16 2.57 -4.80
N TYR A 112 -3.84 1.51 -4.03
CA TYR A 112 -4.87 0.68 -3.39
C TYR A 112 -5.67 1.46 -2.35
N LEU A 113 -4.98 2.24 -1.51
CA LEU A 113 -5.61 3.00 -0.41
C LEU A 113 -6.48 4.17 -0.92
N ASN A 114 -6.13 4.81 -2.04
CA ASN A 114 -7.03 5.78 -2.67
C ASN A 114 -8.30 5.12 -3.21
N ARG A 115 -8.20 3.91 -3.79
CA ARG A 115 -9.38 3.15 -4.23
C ARG A 115 -10.23 2.72 -3.03
N ALA A 116 -9.60 2.31 -1.92
CA ALA A 116 -10.31 1.99 -0.68
C ALA A 116 -11.05 3.20 -0.12
N ASP A 117 -10.40 4.37 -0.07
CA ASP A 117 -11.00 5.63 0.40
C ASP A 117 -12.21 6.04 -0.44
N GLN A 118 -12.15 5.81 -1.76
CA GLN A 118 -13.30 6.03 -2.65
C GLN A 118 -14.45 5.04 -2.37
N ALA A 119 -14.15 3.76 -2.20
CA ALA A 119 -15.15 2.73 -1.91
C ALA A 119 -15.84 2.98 -0.57
N TYR A 120 -15.08 3.35 0.47
CA TYR A 120 -15.64 3.75 1.77
C TYR A 120 -16.52 4.99 1.69
N GLY A 121 -16.23 5.93 0.77
CA GLY A 121 -17.08 7.10 0.54
C GLY A 121 -18.48 6.78 0.01
N GLN A 122 -18.71 5.57 -0.50
CA GLN A 122 -20.02 5.09 -0.95
C GLN A 122 -20.81 4.38 0.16
N LEU A 123 -20.21 4.12 1.31
CA LEU A 123 -20.86 3.43 2.43
C LEU A 123 -21.54 4.43 3.39
N HIS A 124 -22.70 4.05 3.91
CA HIS A 124 -23.50 4.88 4.82
C HIS A 124 -23.09 4.77 6.30
N ASP A 125 -22.32 3.76 6.69
CA ASP A 125 -21.84 3.54 8.06
C ASP A 125 -20.31 3.71 8.12
N THR A 126 -19.83 4.69 8.89
CA THR A 126 -18.46 5.22 8.79
C THR A 126 -17.53 4.85 9.95
N GLY A 127 -17.95 3.96 10.87
CA GLY A 127 -17.20 3.67 12.09
C GLY A 127 -15.85 2.97 11.90
N ALA A 128 -15.70 2.14 10.85
CA ALA A 128 -14.53 1.29 10.65
C ALA A 128 -13.44 1.89 9.72
N HIS A 129 -13.56 3.16 9.32
CA HIS A 129 -12.82 3.70 8.17
C HIS A 129 -11.56 4.49 8.50
N ALA A 130 -11.17 4.64 9.76
CA ALA A 130 -10.01 5.45 10.13
C ALA A 130 -8.66 4.79 9.78
N GLU A 131 -8.62 3.47 9.61
CA GLU A 131 -7.41 2.73 9.26
C GLU A 131 -6.92 3.08 7.85
N CYS A 132 -7.81 3.14 6.86
CA CYS A 132 -7.48 3.49 5.47
C CYS A 132 -6.75 4.85 5.33
N PRO A 133 -7.28 5.99 5.83
CA PRO A 133 -6.58 7.27 5.78
C PRO A 133 -5.30 7.28 6.64
N THR A 134 -5.22 6.49 7.72
CA THR A 134 -3.98 6.33 8.50
C THR A 134 -2.88 5.66 7.66
N LEU A 135 -3.19 4.53 7.02
CA LEU A 135 -2.27 3.83 6.13
C LEU A 135 -1.92 4.66 4.90
N LEU A 136 -2.87 5.43 4.37
CA LEU A 136 -2.61 6.33 3.24
C LEU A 136 -1.66 7.45 3.63
N GLY A 137 -1.84 8.03 4.82
CA GLY A 137 -0.89 8.99 5.41
C GLY A 137 0.51 8.40 5.52
N ARG A 138 0.63 7.18 6.06
CA ARG A 138 1.91 6.47 6.16
C ARG A 138 2.55 6.19 4.79
N ALA A 139 1.78 5.74 3.82
CA ALA A 139 2.28 5.46 2.47
C ALA A 139 2.75 6.73 1.75
N LEU A 140 2.02 7.84 1.89
CA LEU A 140 2.41 9.15 1.35
C LEU A 140 3.66 9.68 2.04
N TRP A 141 3.77 9.51 3.35
CA TRP A 141 4.97 9.89 4.11
C TRP A 141 6.22 9.18 3.60
N LEU A 142 6.14 7.86 3.43
CA LEU A 142 7.21 7.03 2.88
C LEU A 142 7.52 7.35 1.42
N SER A 143 6.57 7.94 0.68
CA SER A 143 6.76 8.38 -0.72
C SER A 143 7.29 9.82 -0.84
N GLY A 144 7.37 10.57 0.27
CA GLY A 144 7.86 11.96 0.30
C GLY A 144 6.77 13.04 0.33
N ASP A 145 5.50 12.69 0.14
CA ASP A 145 4.37 13.63 0.07
C ASP A 145 3.85 14.05 1.46
N ARG A 146 4.74 14.65 2.28
CA ARG A 146 4.49 14.97 3.70
C ARG A 146 3.25 15.83 3.94
N ALA A 147 3.04 16.86 3.11
CA ALA A 147 1.87 17.74 3.26
C ALA A 147 0.55 17.00 3.01
N ILE A 148 0.52 16.04 2.08
CA ILE A 148 -0.66 15.22 1.83
C ILE A 148 -0.83 14.19 2.96
N ALA A 149 0.26 13.61 3.45
CA ALA A 149 0.25 12.67 4.56
C ALA A 149 -0.44 13.24 5.81
N HIS A 150 -0.04 14.44 6.26
CA HIS A 150 -0.68 15.11 7.40
C HIS A 150 -2.19 15.31 7.22
N ARG A 151 -2.62 15.71 6.01
CA ARG A 151 -4.06 15.84 5.72
C ARG A 151 -4.80 14.52 5.89
N ARG A 152 -4.18 13.39 5.52
CA ARG A 152 -4.77 12.06 5.70
C ARG A 152 -4.78 11.63 7.17
N PHE A 153 -3.73 11.88 7.94
CA PHE A 153 -3.73 11.63 9.39
C PHE A 153 -4.79 12.46 10.12
N ASN A 154 -4.94 13.75 9.79
CA ASN A 154 -5.98 14.61 10.37
C ASN A 154 -7.39 14.10 10.03
N ARG A 155 -7.61 13.62 8.81
CA ARG A 155 -8.88 12.97 8.44
C ARG A 155 -9.12 11.69 9.25
N ALA A 156 -8.09 10.86 9.44
CA ALA A 156 -8.21 9.67 10.27
C ALA A 156 -8.58 10.02 11.72
N LEU A 157 -7.91 11.02 12.32
CA LEU A 157 -8.23 11.50 13.66
C LEU A 157 -9.65 12.04 13.75
N ALA A 158 -10.13 12.79 12.75
CA ALA A 158 -11.49 13.31 12.73
C ALA A 158 -12.56 12.20 12.75
N LEU A 159 -12.30 11.06 12.09
CA LEU A 159 -13.19 9.89 12.11
C LEU A 159 -13.20 9.17 13.47
N LEU A 160 -12.15 9.36 14.28
CA LEU A 160 -11.98 8.71 15.57
C LEU A 160 -12.52 9.53 16.75
N ILE A 161 -12.92 10.79 16.52
CA ILE A 161 -13.44 11.68 17.56
C ILE A 161 -14.72 11.08 18.15
N GLY A 162 -14.70 10.80 19.45
CA GLY A 162 -15.86 10.29 20.19
C GLY A 162 -16.25 8.84 19.86
N THR A 163 -15.44 8.13 19.07
CA THR A 163 -15.67 6.73 18.68
C THR A 163 -14.61 5.80 19.25
N ASP A 164 -13.32 6.13 19.10
CA ASP A 164 -12.20 5.31 19.59
C ASP A 164 -10.96 6.17 19.90
N ASP A 165 -10.84 6.58 21.17
CA ASP A 165 -9.70 7.37 21.67
C ASP A 165 -8.37 6.60 21.63
N VAL A 166 -8.41 5.27 21.77
CA VAL A 166 -7.20 4.43 21.72
C VAL A 166 -6.64 4.39 20.30
N ALA A 167 -7.51 4.22 19.30
CA ALA A 167 -7.11 4.34 17.91
C ALA A 167 -6.60 5.75 17.60
N ALA A 168 -7.26 6.80 18.10
CA ALA A 168 -6.80 8.17 17.88
C ALA A 168 -5.39 8.38 18.42
N GLN A 169 -5.09 7.84 19.61
CA GLN A 169 -3.76 7.91 20.20
C GLN A 169 -2.73 7.16 19.34
N ARG A 170 -3.04 5.96 18.83
CA ARG A 170 -2.14 5.23 17.92
C ARG A 170 -1.78 6.03 16.66
N VAL A 171 -2.73 6.80 16.11
CA VAL A 171 -2.45 7.68 14.97
C VAL A 171 -1.50 8.81 15.36
N ARG A 172 -1.69 9.45 16.52
CA ARG A 172 -0.78 10.49 17.02
C ARG A 172 0.63 9.97 17.25
N ASP A 173 0.75 8.81 17.89
CA ASP A 173 2.03 8.16 18.17
C ASP A 173 2.76 7.80 16.86
N LEU A 174 2.04 7.31 15.86
CA LEU A 174 2.59 7.03 14.53
C LEU A 174 3.15 8.30 13.89
N VAL A 175 2.41 9.42 13.93
CA VAL A 175 2.87 10.71 13.36
C VAL A 175 4.14 11.17 14.08
N ALA A 176 4.15 11.16 15.41
CA ALA A 176 5.31 11.56 16.19
C ALA A 176 6.55 10.67 15.91
N GLN A 177 6.36 9.36 15.77
CA GLN A 177 7.43 8.44 15.38
C GLN A 177 7.98 8.78 13.99
N LEU A 178 7.11 8.99 13.01
CA LEU A 178 7.50 9.34 11.65
C LEU A 178 8.25 10.68 11.58
N GLU A 179 7.90 11.65 12.42
CA GLU A 179 8.59 12.92 12.58
C GLU A 179 9.96 12.77 13.24
N SER A 180 10.04 11.99 14.32
CA SER A 180 11.29 11.74 15.06
C SER A 180 12.33 10.92 14.28
N ALA A 181 11.90 10.07 13.34
CA ALA A 181 12.78 9.27 12.50
C ALA A 181 13.49 10.06 11.39
N GLN A 182 13.36 11.39 11.38
CA GLN A 182 14.09 12.26 10.47
C GLN A 182 15.56 12.34 10.89
N PRO A 183 16.52 12.18 9.96
CA PRO A 183 17.81 12.81 10.15
C PRO A 183 17.53 14.31 10.29
N GLU A 184 18.02 14.93 11.37
CA GLU A 184 18.10 16.39 11.48
C GLU A 184 18.60 16.93 10.14
N PRO A 185 17.98 17.99 9.57
CA PRO A 185 18.52 18.62 8.38
C PRO A 185 19.99 18.94 8.68
N GLU A 186 20.91 18.47 7.83
CA GLU A 186 22.34 18.77 7.96
C GLU A 186 22.47 20.24 8.32
N ALA A 187 22.99 20.51 9.52
CA ALA A 187 23.23 21.87 9.97
C ALA A 187 24.09 22.52 8.90
N VAL A 188 23.49 23.44 8.14
CA VAL A 188 24.23 24.29 7.22
C VAL A 188 25.29 24.94 8.09
N PRO A 189 26.59 24.71 7.86
CA PRO A 189 27.62 25.33 8.67
C PRO A 189 27.38 26.83 8.58
N GLU A 190 27.09 27.47 9.71
CA GLU A 190 27.06 28.93 9.79
C GLU A 190 28.40 29.40 9.26
N GLN A 191 28.37 30.01 8.07
CA GLN A 191 29.54 30.69 7.54
C GLN A 191 29.81 31.82 8.54
N PRO A 192 31.00 31.87 9.16
CA PRO A 192 31.28 32.87 10.17
C PRO A 192 31.10 34.25 9.56
N ASP A 193 30.32 35.08 10.26
CA ASP A 193 30.08 36.47 9.93
C ASP A 193 31.43 37.16 9.66
N GLN A 194 31.67 37.53 8.41
CA GLN A 194 32.77 38.42 8.04
C GLN A 194 32.35 39.85 8.35
N ASP A 195 32.32 40.21 9.63
CA ASP A 195 32.39 41.61 10.06
C ASP A 195 33.84 41.96 10.36
N GLY A 196 34.44 42.70 9.44
CA GLY A 196 35.82 43.16 9.50
C GLY A 196 36.10 44.14 8.37
N ASP A 197 35.60 45.36 8.57
CA ASP A 197 36.00 46.61 7.93
C ASP A 197 37.50 46.64 7.57
N ASP A 198 37.86 46.76 6.29
CA ASP A 198 38.77 47.81 5.84
C ASP A 198 38.80 47.98 4.31
N SER A 199 39.02 49.23 3.96
CA SER A 199 39.07 49.95 2.72
C SER A 199 40.15 49.47 1.74
N ASP A 200 39.86 49.64 0.44
CA ASP A 200 40.77 49.67 -0.72
C ASP A 200 41.63 48.42 -1.03
N LEU A 201 41.44 47.89 -2.25
CA LEU A 201 42.45 47.87 -3.33
C LEU A 201 41.97 46.99 -4.53
N HIS A 202 41.81 47.67 -5.67
CA HIS A 202 42.02 47.22 -7.06
C HIS A 202 41.44 45.90 -7.62
N VAL A 203 40.50 46.07 -8.57
CA VAL A 203 40.49 45.56 -9.97
C VAL A 203 41.34 44.31 -10.25
N TRP A 204 40.70 43.20 -10.69
CA TRP A 204 41.00 42.49 -11.96
C TRP A 204 39.84 41.54 -12.37
N LEU A 205 39.32 41.78 -13.58
CA LEU A 205 38.85 40.82 -14.62
C LEU A 205 39.12 39.32 -14.34
N VAL A 206 38.26 38.33 -14.59
CA VAL A 206 37.63 37.84 -15.85
C VAL A 206 36.60 36.76 -15.40
N GLY A 207 35.30 36.80 -15.74
CA GLY A 207 34.74 36.28 -16.98
C GLY A 207 34.40 34.77 -16.94
N ARG A 208 33.11 34.43 -16.95
CA ARG A 208 32.49 33.36 -17.78
C ARG A 208 30.97 33.30 -17.55
N ARG A 209 30.22 33.83 -18.51
CA ARG A 209 28.78 33.55 -18.70
C ARG A 209 28.67 32.23 -19.48
N HIS A 210 28.08 31.20 -18.90
CA HIS A 210 27.63 30.03 -19.67
C HIS A 210 26.25 30.34 -20.27
N HIS A 211 26.23 30.85 -21.50
CA HIS A 211 25.07 30.77 -22.38
C HIS A 211 25.08 29.39 -23.06
N LEU A 212 24.16 28.52 -22.65
CA LEU A 212 23.83 27.29 -23.38
C LEU A 212 22.95 27.65 -24.58
N ARG A 213 23.44 27.34 -25.78
CA ARG A 213 22.77 27.49 -27.07
C ARG A 213 21.98 26.20 -27.35
N PRO A 214 20.74 26.24 -27.85
CA PRO A 214 19.98 25.04 -28.19
C PRO A 214 20.48 24.41 -29.51
N PRO A 215 20.33 23.09 -29.72
CA PRO A 215 20.74 22.44 -30.96
C PRO A 215 19.70 22.59 -32.06
N ASP A 216 20.18 22.95 -33.25
CA ASP A 216 19.42 23.04 -34.50
C ASP A 216 19.06 21.64 -35.03
N ILE A 217 17.77 21.48 -35.35
CA ILE A 217 17.20 20.34 -36.05
C ILE A 217 17.51 20.49 -37.55
N GLN A 218 18.15 19.49 -38.16
CA GLN A 218 18.19 19.36 -39.62
C GLN A 218 17.38 18.12 -40.07
N PRO A 219 16.61 18.23 -41.17
CA PRO A 219 15.74 17.16 -41.65
C PRO A 219 16.51 16.22 -42.58
N ASP A 220 16.37 14.91 -42.38
CA ASP A 220 16.81 13.93 -43.38
C ASP A 220 15.62 13.56 -44.28
N GLN A 221 15.77 13.89 -45.57
CA GLN A 221 14.90 13.43 -46.64
C GLN A 221 15.68 12.44 -47.50
N ARG A 222 15.26 11.15 -47.56
CA ARG A 222 15.18 10.27 -48.75
C ARG A 222 14.17 9.15 -48.45
N HIS A 223 12.99 9.10 -49.09
CA HIS A 223 12.67 8.31 -50.30
C HIS A 223 13.11 6.83 -50.21
N ARG A 224 12.28 5.80 -50.44
CA ARG A 224 10.95 5.62 -51.08
C ARG A 224 10.42 4.20 -50.73
N PRO A 225 9.16 3.85 -51.06
CA PRO A 225 8.54 2.56 -50.75
C PRO A 225 8.80 1.52 -51.86
N GLU A 226 8.86 0.24 -51.49
CA GLU A 226 8.66 -0.86 -52.44
C GLU A 226 7.43 -1.68 -52.05
N GLU A 227 6.48 -1.71 -52.98
CA GLU A 227 5.37 -2.64 -53.04
C GLU A 227 5.81 -3.94 -53.73
N ARG A 228 5.52 -5.08 -53.09
CA ARG A 228 4.97 -6.35 -53.65
C ARG A 228 5.79 -7.14 -54.71
N PRO A 229 5.53 -8.45 -54.94
CA PRO A 229 4.24 -9.16 -55.07
C PRO A 229 3.74 -9.89 -53.81
#